data_AF-A0A1H1PZY9-F1
#
_entry.id   AF-A0A1H1PZY9-F1
#
_cell.length_a   1.000
_cell.length_b   1.000
_cell.length_c   1.000
_cell.angle_alpha   90.00
_cell.angle_beta   90.00
_cell.angle_gamma   90.00
#
_symmetry.space_group_name_H-M   'P 1'
#
loop_
_entity.id
_entity.type
_entity.pdbx_description
1 polymer ?
#
loop_
_entity_poly.entity_id
_entity_poly.type
_entity_poly.pdbx_seq_one_letter_code
_entity_poly.pdbx_strand_id
1 'polypeptide(L)'
;MIEKTLKTTDGNLLVKIPTALNEVTLGQMMEMQEKHYLNDIDAISILSGIPLKELNNVTNFSDFQAFGNSVHSLSNQIKYLYNSDAIPHKVTFMLGKRKVTVNVIRNLSVEPAGAFMAARDIIADEINETIKLHGEEHWQEHFHPSLKACCHLLAHYFFCRATGKKYDEYEAEEFCNEVKKLRVTEALPIAKHFFTCYPNLLKQKIGFFQRLHQYWRRRQVFRRLKNLNTSTR
;
A
#
# COMPACT_ATOMS: atom_id res chain seq x y z
N MET A 1 7.32 13.55 14.07
CA MET A 1 6.54 12.61 14.91
C MET A 1 6.21 13.25 16.26
N ILE A 2 4.97 13.10 16.76
CA ILE A 2 4.57 13.49 18.12
C ILE A 2 4.43 12.24 18.98
N GLU A 3 4.86 12.35 20.23
CA GLU A 3 4.86 11.27 21.21
C GLU A 3 4.20 11.76 22.50
N LYS A 4 3.25 10.97 23.02
CA LYS A 4 2.59 11.26 24.31
C LYS A 4 2.27 9.97 25.04
N THR A 5 2.57 9.95 26.33
CA THR A 5 2.18 8.86 27.22
C THR A 5 0.77 9.12 27.76
N LEU A 6 -0.16 8.21 27.47
CA LEU A 6 -1.55 8.24 27.90
C LEU A 6 -1.77 7.30 29.09
N LYS A 7 -2.61 7.69 30.04
CA LYS A 7 -3.00 6.80 31.15
C LYS A 7 -4.15 5.90 30.74
N THR A 8 -3.95 4.59 30.85
CA THR A 8 -4.99 3.58 30.64
C THR A 8 -5.50 3.03 31.97
N THR A 9 -6.60 2.27 31.92
CA THR A 9 -7.11 1.54 33.09
C THR A 9 -6.09 0.57 33.69
N ASP A 10 -5.19 0.05 32.84
CA ASP A 10 -4.25 -1.02 33.20
C ASP A 10 -2.78 -0.52 33.29
N GLY A 11 -2.53 0.78 33.08
CA GLY A 11 -1.18 1.34 33.13
C GLY A 11 -0.98 2.61 32.28
N ASN A 12 0.14 2.67 31.56
CA ASN A 12 0.51 3.77 30.69
C ASN A 12 0.74 3.27 29.26
N LEU A 13 0.22 3.98 28.27
CA LEU A 13 0.35 3.66 26.86
C LEU A 13 1.12 4.77 26.14
N LEU A 14 2.24 4.42 25.50
CA LEU A 14 3.02 5.37 24.72
C LEU A 14 2.48 5.44 23.29
N VAL A 15 1.87 6.57 22.94
CA VAL A 15 1.30 6.79 21.61
C VAL A 15 2.23 7.69 20.78
N LYS A 16 2.59 7.21 19.59
CA LYS A 16 3.44 7.90 18.62
C LYS A 16 2.66 8.11 17.33
N ILE A 17 2.59 9.33 16.83
CA ILE A 17 1.86 9.64 15.59
C ILE A 17 2.76 10.43 14.64
N PRO A 18 2.80 10.07 13.35
CA PRO A 18 3.42 10.86 12.29
C PRO A 18 2.93 12.31 12.29
N THR A 19 3.84 13.26 12.06
CA THR A 19 3.47 14.68 11.86
C THR A 19 3.55 15.12 10.40
N ALA A 20 4.19 14.31 9.56
CA ALA A 20 4.42 14.59 8.15
C ALA A 20 4.27 13.31 7.32
N LEU A 21 3.91 13.46 6.04
CA LEU A 21 3.68 12.34 5.14
C LEU A 21 4.88 11.40 4.96
N ASN A 22 6.11 11.92 5.10
CA ASN A 22 7.33 11.12 4.98
C ASN A 22 7.53 10.14 6.16
N GLU A 23 6.77 10.28 7.24
CA GLU A 23 6.73 9.37 8.38
C GLU A 23 5.61 8.32 8.25
N VAL A 24 4.68 8.51 7.31
CA VAL A 24 3.54 7.60 7.06
C VAL A 24 3.96 6.51 6.08
N THR A 25 3.56 5.28 6.36
CA THR A 25 3.80 4.13 5.48
C THR A 25 2.67 3.90 4.49
N LEU A 26 2.97 3.26 3.35
CA LEU A 26 1.98 2.95 2.33
C LEU A 26 0.84 2.10 2.89
N GLY A 27 1.16 1.13 3.76
CA GLY A 27 0.19 0.27 4.42
C GLY A 27 -0.79 1.04 5.31
N GLN A 28 -0.30 2.02 6.08
CA GLN A 28 -1.17 2.88 6.90
C GLN A 28 -2.12 3.72 6.04
N MET A 29 -1.64 4.25 4.91
CA MET A 29 -2.50 4.98 3.97
C MET A 29 -3.56 4.07 3.33
N MET A 30 -3.17 2.85 2.95
CA MET A 30 -4.12 1.87 2.41
C MET A 30 -5.21 1.53 3.43
N GLU A 31 -4.84 1.29 4.69
CA GLU A 31 -5.79 0.98 5.76
C GLU A 31 -6.76 2.14 6.04
N MET A 32 -6.28 3.39 5.97
CA MET A 32 -7.15 4.56 6.07
C MET A 32 -8.12 4.67 4.88
N GLN A 33 -7.67 4.35 3.66
CA GLN A 33 -8.51 4.40 2.46
C GLN A 33 -9.58 3.27 2.43
N GLU A 34 -9.28 2.11 3.01
CA GLU A 34 -10.21 0.97 3.06
C GLU A 34 -11.39 1.21 4.03
N LYS A 35 -11.27 2.15 4.99
CA LYS A 35 -12.36 2.49 5.92
C LYS A 35 -13.29 3.55 5.32
N HIS A 36 -14.54 3.15 5.06
CA HIS A 36 -15.60 4.06 4.59
C HIS A 36 -15.90 5.23 5.56
N TYR A 37 -15.79 4.98 6.86
CA TYR A 37 -15.95 5.99 7.91
C TYR A 37 -14.73 5.93 8.82
N LEU A 38 -13.86 6.95 8.73
CA LEU A 38 -12.65 7.05 9.51
C LEU A 38 -12.86 8.09 10.62
N ASN A 39 -13.04 7.62 11.85
CA ASN A 39 -13.10 8.49 13.01
C ASN A 39 -11.68 8.83 13.51
N ASP A 40 -11.52 9.88 14.32
CA ASP A 40 -10.21 10.31 14.82
C ASP A 40 -9.46 9.20 15.57
N ILE A 41 -10.17 8.39 16.36
CA ILE A 41 -9.58 7.26 17.09
C ILE A 41 -9.12 6.15 16.13
N ASP A 42 -9.85 5.92 15.02
CA ASP A 42 -9.44 5.00 13.97
C ASP A 42 -8.17 5.49 13.27
N ALA A 43 -8.12 6.77 12.93
CA ALA A 43 -6.93 7.38 12.34
C ALA A 43 -5.73 7.29 13.29
N ILE A 44 -5.91 7.57 14.58
CA ILE A 44 -4.87 7.44 15.61
C ILE A 44 -4.41 5.99 15.72
N SER A 45 -5.32 5.01 15.72
CA SER A 45 -4.97 3.58 15.76
C SER A 45 -4.09 3.18 14.59
N ILE A 46 -4.47 3.55 13.37
CA ILE A 46 -3.74 3.20 12.16
C ILE A 46 -2.37 3.90 12.13
N LEU A 47 -2.34 5.21 12.40
CA LEU A 47 -1.14 6.02 12.33
C LEU A 47 -0.12 5.69 13.43
N SER A 48 -0.59 5.27 14.62
CA SER A 48 0.28 4.84 15.72
C SER A 48 0.65 3.36 15.68
N GLY A 49 -0.11 2.55 14.93
CA GLY A 49 0.03 1.09 14.93
C GLY A 49 -0.46 0.43 16.22
N ILE A 50 -1.19 1.16 17.08
CA ILE A 50 -1.74 0.66 18.33
C ILE A 50 -3.16 0.15 18.10
N PRO A 51 -3.52 -1.06 18.57
CA PRO A 51 -4.88 -1.58 18.42
C PRO A 51 -5.94 -0.68 19.06
N LEU A 52 -7.09 -0.51 18.38
CA LEU A 52 -8.24 0.25 18.90
C LEU A 52 -8.66 -0.13 20.32
N LYS A 53 -8.58 -1.43 20.66
CA LYS A 53 -8.93 -1.93 21.99
C LYS A 53 -8.08 -1.29 23.08
N GLU A 54 -6.80 -1.07 22.83
CA GLU A 54 -5.88 -0.46 23.79
C GLU A 54 -6.12 1.05 23.91
N LEU A 55 -6.44 1.71 22.80
CA LEU A 55 -6.81 3.13 22.79
C LEU A 55 -8.13 3.40 23.53
N ASN A 56 -9.09 2.48 23.43
CA ASN A 56 -10.36 2.59 24.15
C ASN A 56 -10.24 2.41 25.67
N ASN A 57 -9.11 1.88 26.15
CA ASN A 57 -8.81 1.77 27.59
C ASN A 57 -8.20 3.05 28.17
N VAL A 58 -7.99 4.09 27.35
CA VAL A 58 -7.46 5.39 27.83
C VAL A 58 -8.51 6.08 28.69
N THR A 59 -8.08 6.48 29.89
CA THR A 59 -8.96 7.04 30.92
C THR A 59 -9.51 8.42 30.59
N ASN A 60 -8.75 9.23 29.84
CA ASN A 60 -9.12 10.59 29.48
C ASN A 60 -9.07 10.83 27.97
N PHE A 61 -10.24 10.96 27.34
CA PHE A 61 -10.35 11.22 25.91
C PHE A 61 -9.78 12.58 25.48
N SER A 62 -9.72 13.57 26.37
CA SER A 62 -9.13 14.88 26.03
C SER A 62 -7.64 14.77 25.69
N ASP A 63 -6.98 13.70 26.13
CA ASP A 63 -5.56 13.51 25.83
C ASP A 63 -5.28 13.24 24.35
N PHE A 64 -6.28 12.74 23.60
CA PHE A 64 -6.19 12.54 22.16
C PHE A 64 -6.28 13.84 21.36
N GLN A 65 -6.76 14.94 21.95
CA GLN A 65 -6.85 16.23 21.26
C GLN A 65 -5.48 16.73 20.77
N ALA A 66 -4.41 16.40 21.50
CA ALA A 66 -3.04 16.71 21.11
C ALA A 66 -2.65 16.10 19.74
N PHE A 67 -3.29 15.01 19.34
CA PHE A 67 -3.07 14.33 18.07
C PHE A 67 -3.98 14.82 16.95
N GLY A 68 -5.16 15.37 17.28
CA GLY A 68 -6.14 15.83 16.30
C GLY A 68 -5.56 16.85 15.31
N ASN A 69 -4.75 17.79 15.79
CA ASN A 69 -4.07 18.76 14.92
C ASN A 69 -3.11 18.09 13.92
N SER A 70 -2.43 17.02 14.32
CA SER A 70 -1.52 16.26 13.44
C SER A 70 -2.29 15.45 12.41
N VAL A 71 -3.37 14.78 12.82
CA VAL A 71 -4.27 14.05 11.91
C VAL A 71 -4.87 15.00 10.87
N HIS A 72 -5.35 16.17 11.30
CA HIS A 72 -5.90 17.19 10.41
C HIS A 72 -4.84 17.74 9.44
N SER A 73 -3.63 18.04 9.94
CA SER A 73 -2.50 18.47 9.10
C SER A 73 -2.14 17.40 8.06
N LEU A 74 -2.08 16.13 8.45
CA LEU A 74 -1.82 15.02 7.53
C LEU A 74 -2.92 14.90 6.47
N SER A 75 -4.19 15.03 6.84
CA SER A 75 -5.32 15.02 5.90
C SER A 75 -5.15 16.07 4.79
N ASN A 76 -4.75 17.30 5.17
CA ASN A 76 -4.48 18.36 4.20
C ASN A 76 -3.29 18.03 3.29
N GLN A 77 -2.24 17.39 3.82
CA GLN A 77 -1.09 16.95 3.02
C GLN A 77 -1.47 15.80 2.07
N ILE A 78 -2.31 14.86 2.49
CA ILE A 78 -2.79 13.72 1.67
C ILE A 78 -3.51 14.21 0.41
N LYS A 79 -4.22 15.35 0.47
CA LYS A 79 -4.87 15.94 -0.72
C LYS A 79 -3.90 16.19 -1.87
N TYR A 80 -2.65 16.50 -1.57
CA TYR A 80 -1.61 16.84 -2.55
C TYR A 80 -0.60 15.70 -2.76
N LEU A 81 -0.94 14.50 -2.30
CA LEU A 81 -0.02 13.37 -2.26
C LEU A 81 0.55 12.97 -3.62
N TYR A 82 -0.25 13.10 -4.68
CA TYR A 82 0.14 12.75 -6.05
C TYR A 82 0.82 13.91 -6.81
N ASN A 83 0.96 15.09 -6.20
CA ASN A 83 1.54 16.27 -6.85
C ASN A 83 3.08 16.25 -6.87
N SER A 84 3.71 15.28 -6.20
CA SER A 84 5.17 15.15 -6.21
C SER A 84 5.64 14.35 -7.43
N ASP A 85 6.51 14.95 -8.22
CA ASP A 85 7.20 14.30 -9.35
C ASP A 85 8.64 13.86 -8.99
N ALA A 86 9.06 14.07 -7.74
CA ALA A 86 10.39 13.72 -7.29
C ALA A 86 10.51 12.20 -7.05
N ILE A 87 11.06 11.48 -8.03
CA ILE A 87 11.29 10.03 -7.94
C ILE A 87 12.62 9.75 -7.22
N PRO A 88 12.61 9.04 -6.08
CA PRO A 88 13.84 8.69 -5.38
C PRO A 88 14.71 7.75 -6.22
N HIS A 89 16.04 7.88 -6.12
CA HIS A 89 16.98 7.03 -6.84
C HIS A 89 17.18 5.65 -6.20
N LYS A 90 16.90 5.53 -4.90
CA LYS A 90 17.09 4.30 -4.13
C LYS A 90 15.94 4.13 -3.14
N VAL A 91 15.57 2.89 -2.91
CA VAL A 91 14.59 2.48 -1.89
C VAL A 91 15.25 1.45 -0.99
N THR A 92 14.96 1.54 0.30
CA THR A 92 15.49 0.59 1.29
C THR A 92 14.38 -0.30 1.81
N PHE A 93 14.61 -1.62 1.77
CA PHE A 93 13.75 -2.64 2.34
C PHE A 93 14.38 -3.23 3.60
N MET A 94 13.54 -3.60 4.58
CA MET A 94 13.95 -4.29 5.79
C MET A 94 13.44 -5.74 5.73
N LEU A 95 14.20 -6.62 5.09
CA LEU A 95 13.85 -8.03 4.92
C LEU A 95 14.32 -8.83 6.14
N GLY A 96 13.41 -9.00 7.10
CA GLY A 96 13.73 -9.56 8.41
C GLY A 96 14.75 -8.66 9.14
N LYS A 97 15.94 -9.19 9.43
CA LYS A 97 17.03 -8.42 10.06
C LYS A 97 17.98 -7.76 9.06
N ARG A 98 17.76 -7.94 7.75
CA ARG A 98 18.66 -7.43 6.70
C ARG A 98 18.11 -6.18 6.06
N LYS A 99 18.94 -5.14 6.01
CA LYS A 99 18.66 -3.90 5.28
C LYS A 99 19.18 -4.05 3.85
N VAL A 100 18.29 -3.99 2.87
CA VAL A 100 18.62 -4.09 1.43
C VAL A 100 18.27 -2.77 0.76
N THR A 101 19.25 -2.15 0.11
CA THR A 101 19.02 -0.92 -0.66
C THR A 101 19.03 -1.26 -2.15
N VAL A 102 17.94 -0.92 -2.83
CA VAL A 102 17.73 -1.20 -4.25
C VAL A 102 17.70 0.11 -5.02
N ASN A 103 18.36 0.14 -6.18
CA ASN A 103 18.27 1.28 -7.09
C ASN A 103 16.94 1.26 -7.85
N VAL A 104 16.31 2.43 -7.97
CA VAL A 104 15.08 2.61 -8.75
C VAL A 104 15.49 2.83 -10.21
N ILE A 105 15.25 1.82 -11.04
CA ILE A 105 15.45 1.92 -12.48
C ILE A 105 14.17 2.45 -13.11
N ARG A 106 14.27 3.62 -13.75
CA ARG A 106 13.13 4.28 -14.42
C ARG A 106 12.59 3.51 -15.63
N ASN A 107 13.29 2.45 -16.04
CA ASN A 107 12.91 1.60 -17.16
C ASN A 107 12.38 0.22 -16.72
N LEU A 108 11.07 -0.01 -16.82
CA LEU A 108 10.40 -1.27 -16.47
C LEU A 108 10.82 -2.43 -17.39
N SER A 109 11.22 -2.17 -18.63
CA SER A 109 11.56 -3.19 -19.63
C SER A 109 12.87 -3.94 -19.33
N VAL A 110 13.63 -3.50 -18.32
CA VAL A 110 14.89 -4.12 -17.88
C VAL A 110 14.63 -5.24 -16.86
N GLU A 111 13.40 -5.38 -16.38
CA GLU A 111 13.04 -6.41 -15.41
C GLU A 111 12.93 -7.81 -16.05
N PRO A 112 13.05 -8.89 -15.26
CA PRO A 112 12.74 -10.24 -15.72
C PRO A 112 11.37 -10.31 -16.39
N ALA A 113 11.25 -11.10 -17.45
CA ALA A 113 10.02 -11.16 -18.26
C ALA A 113 8.74 -11.36 -17.44
N GLY A 114 8.80 -12.17 -16.37
CA GLY A 114 7.67 -12.38 -15.46
C GLY A 114 7.27 -11.13 -14.67
N ALA A 115 8.24 -10.42 -14.08
CA ALA A 115 8.00 -9.17 -13.36
C ALA A 115 7.46 -8.07 -14.28
N PHE A 116 8.02 -7.95 -15.48
CA PHE A 116 7.56 -7.01 -16.49
C PHE A 116 6.12 -7.31 -16.93
N MET A 117 5.79 -8.58 -17.19
CA MET A 117 4.42 -8.97 -17.57
C MET A 117 3.41 -8.70 -16.46
N ALA A 118 3.72 -9.04 -15.21
CA ALA A 118 2.82 -8.79 -14.09
C ALA A 118 2.62 -7.29 -13.85
N ALA A 119 3.70 -6.50 -13.85
CA ALA A 119 3.64 -5.05 -13.70
C ALA A 119 2.81 -4.40 -14.82
N ARG A 120 2.99 -4.85 -16.07
CA ARG A 120 2.19 -4.39 -17.20
C ARG A 120 0.71 -4.67 -17.02
N ASP A 121 0.37 -5.88 -16.58
CA ASP A 121 -1.02 -6.28 -16.45
C ASP A 121 -1.72 -5.50 -15.32
N ILE A 122 -1.03 -5.23 -14.20
CA ILE A 122 -1.51 -4.34 -13.13
C ILE A 122 -1.77 -2.92 -13.65
N ILE A 123 -0.81 -2.38 -14.42
CA ILE A 123 -0.97 -1.06 -15.03
C ILE A 123 -2.21 -1.08 -15.93
N ALA A 124 -2.30 -2.01 -16.87
CA ALA A 124 -3.42 -2.08 -17.81
C ALA A 124 -4.78 -2.19 -17.10
N ASP A 125 -4.90 -3.03 -16.07
CA ASP A 125 -6.16 -3.23 -15.36
C ASP A 125 -6.63 -1.97 -14.64
N GLU A 126 -5.74 -1.28 -13.91
CA GLU A 126 -6.06 -0.04 -13.19
C GLU A 126 -6.47 1.10 -14.15
N ILE A 127 -5.76 1.21 -15.29
CA ILE A 127 -6.11 2.17 -16.35
C ILE A 127 -7.50 1.87 -16.90
N ASN A 128 -7.76 0.61 -17.25
CA ASN A 128 -9.04 0.19 -17.80
C ASN A 128 -10.19 0.39 -16.81
N GLU A 129 -9.97 0.16 -15.52
CA GLU A 129 -10.96 0.44 -14.48
C GLU A 129 -11.25 1.93 -14.36
N THR A 130 -10.23 2.78 -14.40
CA THR A 130 -10.39 4.24 -14.38
C THR A 130 -11.18 4.74 -15.59
N ILE A 131 -10.82 4.27 -16.79
CA ILE A 131 -11.52 4.62 -18.04
C ILE A 131 -13.00 4.22 -17.96
N LYS A 132 -13.30 3.03 -17.42
CA LYS A 132 -14.70 2.58 -17.24
C LYS A 132 -15.50 3.46 -16.29
N LEU A 133 -14.87 3.97 -15.23
CA LEU A 133 -15.55 4.76 -14.19
C LEU A 133 -15.65 6.24 -14.53
N HIS A 134 -14.66 6.81 -15.20
CA HIS A 134 -14.50 8.27 -15.36
C HIS A 134 -14.37 8.73 -16.82
N GLY A 135 -14.33 7.81 -17.78
CA GLY A 135 -14.16 8.10 -19.20
C GLY A 135 -12.69 8.24 -19.62
N GLU A 136 -12.44 8.19 -20.93
CA GLU A 136 -11.09 8.22 -21.51
C GLU A 136 -10.37 9.58 -21.31
N GLU A 137 -11.12 10.68 -21.32
CA GLU A 137 -10.56 12.04 -21.16
C GLU A 137 -9.99 12.25 -19.74
N HIS A 138 -10.71 11.79 -18.71
CA HIS A 138 -10.28 11.93 -17.31
C HIS A 138 -8.96 11.20 -17.00
N TRP A 139 -8.74 10.06 -17.67
CA TRP A 139 -7.53 9.26 -17.50
C TRP A 139 -6.26 10.06 -17.88
N GLN A 140 -6.29 10.85 -18.95
CA GLN A 140 -5.06 11.50 -19.43
C GLN A 140 -4.64 12.68 -18.55
N GLU A 141 -5.60 13.36 -17.92
CA GLU A 141 -5.34 14.62 -17.20
C GLU A 141 -5.31 14.45 -15.68
N HIS A 142 -6.09 13.52 -15.12
CA HIS A 142 -6.35 13.44 -13.67
C HIS A 142 -6.16 12.03 -13.08
N PHE A 143 -5.33 11.19 -13.72
CA PHE A 143 -5.14 9.83 -13.23
C PHE A 143 -4.40 9.76 -11.90
N HIS A 144 -5.08 9.21 -10.90
CA HIS A 144 -4.51 8.83 -9.62
C HIS A 144 -4.67 7.31 -9.43
N PRO A 145 -3.58 6.52 -9.55
CA PRO A 145 -3.65 5.08 -9.35
C PRO A 145 -4.04 4.76 -7.90
N SER A 146 -4.85 3.72 -7.72
CA SER A 146 -5.19 3.20 -6.41
C SER A 146 -3.93 2.85 -5.61
N LEU A 147 -3.93 3.11 -4.30
CA LEU A 147 -2.80 2.75 -3.42
C LEU A 147 -2.52 1.25 -3.45
N LYS A 148 -3.56 0.45 -3.66
CA LYS A 148 -3.47 -0.99 -3.83
C LYS A 148 -2.72 -1.36 -5.10
N ALA A 149 -3.09 -0.82 -6.26
CA ALA A 149 -2.36 -1.07 -7.50
C ALA A 149 -0.92 -0.56 -7.43
N CYS A 150 -0.66 0.58 -6.78
CA CYS A 150 0.69 1.06 -6.49
C CYS A 150 1.48 0.02 -5.69
N CYS A 151 0.89 -0.53 -4.62
CA CYS A 151 1.53 -1.55 -3.79
C CYS A 151 1.89 -2.82 -4.59
N HIS A 152 0.93 -3.37 -5.36
CA HIS A 152 1.18 -4.57 -6.16
C HIS A 152 2.24 -4.32 -7.22
N LEU A 153 2.13 -3.21 -7.96
CA LEU A 153 3.09 -2.85 -9.01
C LEU A 153 4.52 -2.80 -8.46
N LEU A 154 4.72 -2.10 -7.34
CA LEU A 154 6.02 -1.99 -6.69
C LEU A 154 6.50 -3.34 -6.14
N ALA A 155 5.61 -4.21 -5.70
CA ALA A 155 5.99 -5.52 -5.20
C ALA A 155 6.56 -6.41 -6.30
N HIS A 156 5.86 -6.53 -7.44
CA HIS A 156 6.36 -7.26 -8.60
C HIS A 156 7.65 -6.65 -9.15
N TYR A 157 7.76 -5.32 -9.15
CA TYR A 157 8.93 -4.60 -9.62
C TYR A 157 10.16 -4.82 -8.74
N PHE A 158 10.03 -4.68 -7.42
CA PHE A 158 11.17 -4.73 -6.51
C PHE A 158 11.54 -6.15 -6.07
N PHE A 159 10.64 -7.13 -6.17
CA PHE A 159 10.83 -8.47 -5.61
C PHE A 159 12.18 -9.10 -5.96
N CYS A 160 12.51 -9.24 -7.24
CA CYS A 160 13.75 -9.89 -7.67
C CYS A 160 15.00 -9.15 -7.19
N ARG A 161 14.96 -7.81 -7.20
CA ARG A 161 16.12 -6.99 -6.80
C ARG A 161 16.31 -6.92 -5.29
N ALA A 162 15.22 -6.86 -4.54
CA ALA A 162 15.27 -6.79 -3.08
C ALA A 162 15.64 -8.15 -2.47
N THR A 163 15.12 -9.24 -3.03
CA THR A 163 15.35 -10.59 -2.47
C THR A 163 16.54 -11.31 -3.09
N GLY A 164 16.96 -10.92 -4.31
CA GLY A 164 17.98 -11.65 -5.09
C GLY A 164 17.48 -12.99 -5.64
N LYS A 165 16.19 -13.31 -5.47
CA LYS A 165 15.59 -14.57 -5.94
C LYS A 165 15.13 -14.45 -7.40
N LYS A 166 14.97 -15.61 -8.04
CA LYS A 166 14.26 -15.72 -9.32
C LYS A 166 12.82 -15.28 -9.14
N TYR A 167 12.25 -14.69 -10.19
CA TYR A 167 10.88 -14.21 -10.17
C TYR A 167 9.91 -15.37 -9.89
N ASP A 168 9.07 -15.18 -8.87
CA ASP A 168 7.94 -16.02 -8.53
C ASP A 168 6.76 -15.09 -8.22
N GLU A 169 5.64 -15.31 -8.89
CA GLU A 169 4.46 -14.45 -8.80
C GLU A 169 3.83 -14.48 -7.41
N TYR A 170 3.85 -15.63 -6.72
CA TYR A 170 3.28 -15.78 -5.38
C TYR A 170 4.18 -15.14 -4.33
N GLU A 171 5.49 -15.33 -4.43
CA GLU A 171 6.42 -14.66 -3.51
C GLU A 171 6.44 -13.14 -3.74
N ALA A 172 6.29 -12.69 -4.99
CA ALA A 172 6.16 -11.26 -5.31
C ALA A 172 4.87 -10.66 -4.71
N GLU A 173 3.77 -11.41 -4.72
CA GLU A 173 2.53 -10.98 -4.08
C GLU A 173 2.68 -10.90 -2.55
N GLU A 174 3.34 -11.89 -1.92
CA GLU A 174 3.64 -11.85 -0.48
C GLU A 174 4.57 -10.67 -0.12
N PHE A 175 5.45 -10.29 -1.05
CA PHE A 175 6.34 -9.13 -0.92
C PHE A 175 5.59 -7.80 -0.83
N CYS A 176 4.29 -7.74 -1.18
CA CYS A 176 3.45 -6.57 -0.90
C CYS A 176 3.49 -6.18 0.58
N ASN A 177 3.63 -7.13 1.50
CA ASN A 177 3.73 -6.83 2.94
C ASN A 177 4.98 -6.04 3.29
N GLU A 178 6.07 -6.20 2.53
CA GLU A 178 7.29 -5.42 2.70
C GLU A 178 7.16 -4.04 2.03
N VAL A 179 6.51 -3.98 0.86
CA VAL A 179 6.21 -2.70 0.19
C VAL A 179 5.29 -1.81 1.02
N LYS A 180 4.32 -2.38 1.72
CA LYS A 180 3.43 -1.65 2.65
C LYS A 180 4.20 -0.90 3.74
N LYS A 181 5.40 -1.35 4.11
CA LYS A 181 6.24 -0.70 5.13
C LYS A 181 7.03 0.48 4.58
N LEU A 182 7.10 0.65 3.25
CA LEU A 182 7.75 1.79 2.64
C LEU A 182 7.00 3.08 2.97
N ARG A 183 7.74 4.18 3.04
CA ARG A 183 7.15 5.51 3.19
C ARG A 183 6.33 5.85 1.97
N VAL A 184 5.17 6.47 2.17
CA VAL A 184 4.26 6.84 1.08
C VAL A 184 4.95 7.79 0.10
N THR A 185 5.74 8.72 0.61
CA THR A 185 6.51 9.69 -0.18
C THR A 185 7.61 9.05 -1.03
N GLU A 186 8.05 7.84 -0.70
CA GLU A 186 9.04 7.09 -1.48
C GLU A 186 8.35 6.18 -2.50
N ALA A 187 7.27 5.51 -2.10
CA ALA A 187 6.56 4.55 -2.93
C ALA A 187 5.77 5.21 -4.08
N LEU A 188 4.98 6.26 -3.77
CA LEU A 188 4.02 6.80 -4.74
C LEU A 188 4.65 7.48 -5.96
N PRO A 189 5.71 8.30 -5.84
CA PRO A 189 6.34 8.88 -7.03
C PRO A 189 6.86 7.82 -8.00
N ILE A 190 7.38 6.70 -7.49
CA ILE A 190 7.85 5.57 -8.31
C ILE A 190 6.68 4.90 -9.02
N ALA A 191 5.59 4.60 -8.30
CA ALA A 191 4.41 3.99 -8.88
C ALA A 191 3.79 4.90 -9.95
N LYS A 192 3.56 6.18 -9.63
CA LYS A 192 3.04 7.20 -10.56
C LYS A 192 3.87 7.28 -11.84
N HIS A 193 5.20 7.29 -11.72
CA HIS A 193 6.11 7.26 -12.87
C HIS A 193 5.84 6.05 -13.77
N PHE A 194 5.68 4.86 -13.21
CA PHE A 194 5.39 3.67 -14.01
C PHE A 194 4.03 3.72 -14.69
N PHE A 195 2.97 4.18 -14.02
CA PHE A 195 1.68 4.34 -14.68
C PHE A 195 1.70 5.39 -15.80
N THR A 196 2.44 6.48 -15.61
CA THR A 196 2.47 7.62 -16.55
C THR A 196 3.40 7.36 -17.74
N CYS A 197 4.54 6.69 -17.54
CA CYS A 197 5.53 6.44 -18.60
C CYS A 197 5.27 5.16 -19.39
N TYR A 198 4.37 4.29 -18.94
CA TYR A 198 4.05 3.03 -19.62
C TYR A 198 2.58 2.87 -20.10
N PRO A 199 1.89 3.93 -20.57
CA PRO A 199 0.51 3.81 -21.06
C PRO A 199 0.46 2.99 -22.36
N ASN A 200 1.47 3.06 -23.22
CA ASN A 200 1.46 2.37 -24.53
C ASN A 200 1.63 0.84 -24.46
N LEU A 201 1.70 0.26 -23.26
CA LEU A 201 1.64 -1.19 -23.08
C LEU A 201 0.21 -1.76 -23.25
N LEU A 202 -0.78 -0.88 -23.49
CA LEU A 202 -2.22 -1.12 -23.74
C LEU A 202 -2.61 -2.14 -24.83
N LYS A 203 -1.67 -2.79 -25.54
CA LYS A 203 -2.03 -3.83 -26.50
C LYS A 203 -2.64 -5.02 -25.75
N GLN A 204 -3.97 -5.05 -25.72
CA GLN A 204 -4.80 -6.10 -25.13
C GLN A 204 -4.29 -7.48 -25.56
N LYS A 205 -3.65 -8.18 -24.64
CA LYS A 205 -3.55 -9.63 -24.66
C LYS A 205 -3.97 -10.09 -23.29
N ILE A 206 -5.22 -10.58 -23.21
CA ILE A 206 -5.83 -11.37 -22.13
C ILE A 206 -4.92 -11.45 -20.90
N GLY A 207 -5.10 -10.51 -19.96
CA GLY A 207 -4.18 -10.30 -18.84
C GLY A 207 -4.10 -11.51 -17.91
N PHE A 208 -2.90 -11.80 -17.40
CA PHE A 208 -2.66 -12.80 -16.36
C PHE A 208 -3.56 -12.58 -15.14
N PHE A 209 -3.97 -11.34 -14.86
CA PHE A 209 -4.90 -10.99 -13.79
C PHE A 209 -6.30 -11.58 -13.93
N GLN A 210 -6.81 -11.86 -15.13
CA GLN A 210 -8.05 -12.64 -15.27
C GLN A 210 -7.86 -14.08 -14.77
N ARG A 211 -6.67 -14.67 -14.96
CA ARG A 211 -6.33 -15.97 -14.35
C ARG A 211 -6.19 -15.84 -12.85
N LEU A 212 -5.56 -14.77 -12.36
CA LEU A 212 -5.43 -14.47 -10.94
C LEU A 212 -6.81 -14.35 -10.28
N HIS A 213 -7.70 -13.49 -10.77
CA HIS A 213 -9.04 -13.28 -10.22
C HIS A 213 -9.87 -14.59 -10.19
N GLN A 214 -9.75 -15.43 -11.23
CA GLN A 214 -10.35 -16.77 -11.22
C GLN A 214 -9.73 -17.70 -10.16
N TYR A 215 -8.42 -17.62 -9.91
CA TYR A 215 -7.73 -18.41 -8.90
C TYR A 215 -7.92 -17.89 -7.46
N TRP A 216 -8.05 -16.57 -7.25
CA TRP A 216 -8.39 -15.97 -5.95
C TRP A 216 -9.78 -16.42 -5.48
N ARG A 217 -10.76 -16.49 -6.40
CA ARG A 217 -12.06 -17.13 -6.11
C ARG A 217 -11.87 -18.60 -5.69
N ARG A 218 -11.03 -19.36 -6.40
CA ARG A 218 -10.75 -20.77 -6.05
C ARG A 218 -10.08 -20.92 -4.68
N ARG A 219 -9.17 -20.02 -4.28
CA ARG A 219 -8.49 -20.07 -2.97
C ARG A 219 -9.41 -19.68 -1.81
N GLN A 220 -10.32 -18.72 -2.00
CA GLN A 220 -11.38 -18.43 -1.01
C GLN A 220 -12.32 -19.63 -0.82
N VAL A 221 -12.68 -20.32 -1.90
CA VAL A 221 -13.49 -21.55 -1.85
C VAL A 221 -12.74 -22.69 -1.16
N PHE A 222 -11.44 -22.87 -1.45
CA PHE A 222 -10.63 -23.93 -0.84
C PHE A 222 -10.40 -23.69 0.68
N ARG A 223 -10.22 -22.43 1.10
CA ARG A 223 -10.15 -22.07 2.54
C ARG A 223 -11.50 -22.26 3.25
N ARG A 224 -12.63 -21.98 2.60
CA ARG A 224 -13.96 -22.27 3.17
C ARG A 224 -14.21 -23.78 3.33
N LEU A 225 -13.86 -24.58 2.33
CA LEU A 225 -14.03 -26.04 2.39
C LEU A 225 -13.15 -26.70 3.46
N LYS A 226 -11.93 -26.19 3.67
CA LYS A 226 -11.03 -26.72 4.72
C LYS A 226 -11.53 -26.42 6.15
N ASN A 227 -12.30 -25.34 6.33
CA ASN A 227 -12.92 -24.99 7.62
C ASN A 227 -14.29 -25.66 7.85
N LEU A 228 -14.91 -26.21 6.80
CA LEU A 228 -16.18 -26.97 6.90
C LEU A 228 -15.95 -28.46 7.21
N ASN A 229 -14.74 -28.99 6.99
CA ASN A 229 -14.41 -30.40 7.24
C ASN A 229 -13.89 -30.70 8.67
N THR A 230 -14.00 -29.76 9.60
CA THR A 230 -13.76 -30.00 11.03
C THR A 230 -15.07 -29.97 11.80
N SER A 231 -16.03 -30.82 11.42
CA SER A 231 -17.13 -31.24 12.30
C SER A 231 -17.83 -32.45 11.70
N THR A 232 -17.37 -33.65 12.07
CA THR A 232 -18.22 -34.73 12.59
C THR A 232 -17.31 -35.80 13.18
N ARG A 233 -17.43 -35.95 14.50
CA ARG A 233 -17.20 -37.21 15.22
C ARG A 233 -18.40 -38.13 14.97
#